data_AF-A0A2V7TSI2-F1
#
_entry.id   AF-A0A2V7TSI2-F1
#
_cell.length_a   1.000
_cell.length_b   1.000
_cell.length_c   1.000
_cell.angle_alpha   90.00
_cell.angle_beta   90.00
_cell.angle_gamma   90.00
#
_symmetry.space_group_name_H-M   'P 1'
#
loop_
_entity.id
_entity.type
_entity.pdbx_description
1 polymer ?
#
loop_
_entity_poly.entity_id
_entity_poly.type
_entity_poly.pdbx_seq_one_letter_code
_entity_poly.pdbx_strand_id
1 'polypeptide(L)'
;TLDPGHFHAALVQKEMYPGVARKVHVYAPLGSDLVDHMARVASFNRRKDSPTAWEMEIHTGPDFLERMLQERPGNAVVISGRNRGKIDRVRSSLDAGLHALVDKPWILEEDDLSKRWRSTA
;
A
#
# COMPACT_ATOMS: atom_id res chain seq x y z
N THR A 1 -0.31 -2.73 2.67
CA THR A 1 -0.91 -1.73 1.78
C THR A 1 -1.24 -0.48 2.57
N LEU A 2 -0.92 0.69 2.02
CA LEU A 2 -1.20 1.98 2.65
C LEU A 2 -2.26 2.75 1.84
N ASP A 3 -3.30 3.24 2.51
CA ASP A 3 -4.40 4.05 1.97
C ASP A 3 -4.81 3.64 0.53
N PRO A 4 -5.27 2.39 0.33
CA PRO A 4 -5.64 1.93 -0.99
C PRO A 4 -6.79 2.79 -1.50
N GLY A 5 -6.66 3.32 -2.73
CA GLY A 5 -7.67 4.16 -3.37
C GLY A 5 -7.80 3.91 -4.87
N HIS A 6 -7.21 2.82 -5.36
CA HIS A 6 -7.28 2.40 -6.75
C HIS A 6 -7.10 0.89 -6.86
N PHE A 7 -7.66 0.28 -7.90
CA PHE A 7 -7.68 -1.18 -8.04
C PHE A 7 -6.28 -1.81 -8.12
N HIS A 8 -5.27 -1.08 -8.62
CA HIS A 8 -3.87 -1.53 -8.65
C HIS A 8 -3.34 -1.92 -7.27
N ALA A 9 -3.84 -1.33 -6.17
CA ALA A 9 -3.41 -1.65 -4.81
C ALA A 9 -3.65 -3.12 -4.46
N ALA A 10 -4.75 -3.68 -4.97
CA ALA A 10 -5.09 -5.09 -4.77
C ALA A 10 -4.47 -5.99 -5.86
N LEU A 11 -4.14 -5.47 -7.05
CA LEU A 11 -3.55 -6.32 -8.11
C LEU A 11 -2.18 -6.89 -7.75
N VAL A 12 -1.41 -6.22 -6.88
CA VAL A 12 -0.17 -6.78 -6.32
C VAL A 12 -0.45 -8.09 -5.56
N GLN A 13 -1.67 -8.29 -5.08
CA GLN A 13 -2.13 -9.49 -4.37
C GLN A 13 -2.98 -10.41 -5.25
N LYS A 14 -2.98 -10.23 -6.58
CA LYS A 14 -3.76 -11.09 -7.48
C LYS A 14 -3.26 -12.54 -7.47
N GLU A 15 -1.98 -12.78 -7.22
CA GLU A 15 -1.35 -14.10 -7.14
C GLU A 15 -0.58 -14.23 -5.83
N MET A 16 -0.24 -15.46 -5.43
CA MET A 16 0.73 -15.71 -4.36
C MET A 16 2.13 -15.77 -4.95
N TYR A 17 3.11 -15.19 -4.27
CA TYR A 17 4.51 -15.18 -4.71
C TYR A 17 5.40 -15.92 -3.70
N PRO A 18 6.31 -16.80 -4.16
CA PRO A 18 7.35 -17.36 -3.28
C PRO A 18 8.15 -16.24 -2.62
N GLY A 19 8.36 -16.33 -1.31
CA GLY A 19 9.09 -15.32 -0.52
C GLY A 19 8.24 -14.13 -0.05
N VAL A 20 6.95 -14.06 -0.41
CA VAL A 20 6.02 -13.06 0.15
C VAL A 20 5.14 -13.73 1.21
N ALA A 21 5.14 -13.18 2.43
CA ALA A 21 4.34 -13.68 3.53
C ALA A 21 2.83 -13.56 3.21
N ARG A 22 2.03 -14.53 3.66
CA ARG A 22 0.56 -14.53 3.49
C ARG A 22 -0.13 -13.40 4.24
N LYS A 23 0.41 -13.04 5.41
CA LYS A 23 -0.10 -11.96 6.26
C LYS A 23 0.27 -10.61 5.66
N VAL A 24 -0.74 -9.77 5.44
CA VAL A 24 -0.59 -8.43 4.88
C VAL A 24 -1.29 -7.43 5.79
N HIS A 25 -0.62 -6.33 6.10
CA HIS A 25 -1.19 -5.26 6.90
C HIS A 25 -1.76 -4.17 5.99
N VAL A 26 -2.96 -3.69 6.31
CA VAL A 26 -3.63 -2.60 5.61
C VAL A 26 -3.85 -1.44 6.57
N TYR A 27 -3.21 -0.30 6.30
CA TYR A 27 -3.39 0.94 7.06
C TYR A 27 -4.14 1.94 6.21
N ALA A 28 -5.32 2.37 6.66
CA ALA A 28 -6.17 3.28 5.89
C ALA A 28 -7.20 3.99 6.78
N PRO A 29 -7.72 5.17 6.38
CA PRO A 29 -8.96 5.67 6.96
C PRO A 29 -10.11 4.71 6.65
N LEU A 30 -11.13 4.67 7.52
CA LEU A 30 -12.36 3.95 7.23
C LEU A 30 -13.10 4.63 6.06
N GLY A 31 -13.46 3.87 5.02
CA GLY A 31 -14.17 4.41 3.87
C GLY A 31 -14.37 3.37 2.75
N SER A 32 -15.07 3.79 1.68
CA SER A 32 -15.39 2.94 0.53
C SER A 32 -14.14 2.35 -0.13
N ASP A 33 -13.07 3.14 -0.25
CA ASP A 33 -11.84 2.69 -0.90
C ASP A 33 -11.21 1.48 -0.19
N LEU A 34 -11.24 1.46 1.15
CA LEU A 34 -10.79 0.32 1.95
C LEU A 34 -11.70 -0.90 1.74
N VAL A 35 -13.01 -0.68 1.76
CA VAL A 35 -14.00 -1.75 1.54
C VAL A 35 -13.80 -2.39 0.17
N ASP A 36 -13.63 -1.59 -0.88
CA ASP A 36 -13.40 -2.06 -2.24
C ASP A 36 -12.09 -2.83 -2.38
N HIS A 37 -11.03 -2.38 -1.70
CA HIS A 37 -9.76 -3.12 -1.62
C HIS A 37 -9.96 -4.50 -0.97
N MET A 38 -10.60 -4.53 0.20
CA MET A 38 -10.87 -5.77 0.93
C MET A 38 -11.73 -6.74 0.12
N ALA A 39 -12.79 -6.25 -0.51
CA ALA A 39 -13.68 -7.05 -1.35
C ALA A 39 -12.92 -7.69 -2.53
N ARG A 40 -11.96 -6.96 -3.12
CA ARG A 40 -11.15 -7.46 -4.23
C ARG A 40 -10.14 -8.51 -3.78
N VAL A 41 -9.43 -8.31 -2.67
CA VAL A 41 -8.53 -9.34 -2.12
C VAL A 41 -9.32 -10.59 -1.70
N ALA A 42 -10.49 -10.40 -1.08
CA ALA A 42 -11.38 -11.50 -0.73
C ALA A 42 -11.94 -12.25 -1.95
N SER A 43 -12.08 -11.61 -3.11
CA SER A 43 -12.47 -12.31 -4.34
C SER A 43 -11.32 -13.14 -4.92
N PHE A 44 -10.07 -12.67 -4.81
CA PHE A 44 -8.89 -13.47 -5.16
C PHE A 44 -8.75 -14.71 -4.28
N ASN A 45 -9.01 -14.58 -2.97
CA ASN A 45 -8.97 -15.71 -2.05
C ASN A 45 -10.08 -16.75 -2.32
N ARG A 46 -11.21 -16.35 -2.90
CA ARG A 46 -12.39 -17.21 -3.12
C ARG A 46 -12.58 -17.71 -4.54
N ARG A 47 -11.74 -17.27 -5.49
CA ARG A 47 -11.88 -17.67 -6.90
C ARG A 47 -11.60 -19.17 -7.06
N LYS A 48 -12.27 -19.81 -8.02
CA LYS A 48 -12.14 -21.25 -8.28
C LYS A 48 -10.74 -21.62 -8.77
N ASP A 49 -10.21 -20.84 -9.70
CA ASP A 49 -8.95 -21.14 -10.36
C ASP A 49 -7.79 -20.42 -9.67
N SER A 50 -6.86 -21.19 -9.10
CA SER A 50 -5.69 -20.69 -8.39
C SER A 50 -6.03 -19.69 -7.27
N PRO A 51 -6.83 -20.07 -6.25
CA PRO A 51 -7.17 -19.16 -5.15
C PRO A 51 -5.92 -18.65 -4.42
N THR A 52 -5.92 -17.37 -4.06
CA THR A 52 -4.91 -16.82 -3.15
C THR A 52 -5.27 -17.15 -1.70
N ALA A 53 -4.37 -16.84 -0.77
CA ALA A 53 -4.59 -17.14 0.64
C ALA A 53 -4.08 -16.01 1.54
N TRP A 54 -4.34 -14.76 1.12
CA TRP A 54 -3.93 -13.55 1.84
C TRP A 54 -4.71 -13.40 3.14
N GLU A 55 -3.98 -13.08 4.21
CA GLU A 55 -4.51 -12.84 5.55
C GLU A 55 -4.36 -11.35 5.84
N MET A 56 -5.46 -10.60 5.69
CA MET A 56 -5.44 -9.14 5.87
C MET A 56 -5.64 -8.76 7.34
N GLU A 57 -4.66 -8.08 7.92
CA GLU A 57 -4.80 -7.35 9.18
C GLU A 57 -5.09 -5.88 8.90
N ILE A 58 -6.27 -5.41 9.34
CA ILE A 58 -6.78 -4.09 9.00
C ILE A 58 -6.61 -3.14 10.19
N HIS A 59 -5.94 -2.02 9.95
CA HIS A 59 -5.70 -0.95 10.91
C HIS A 59 -6.37 0.32 10.39
N THR A 60 -7.53 0.65 10.94
CA THR A 60 -8.26 1.86 10.59
C THR A 60 -8.05 2.97 11.60
N GLY A 61 -7.94 4.20 11.11
CA GLY A 61 -7.79 5.38 11.94
C GLY A 61 -7.41 6.62 11.12
N PRO A 62 -7.65 7.84 11.64
CA PRO A 62 -7.14 9.05 11.01
C PRO A 62 -5.61 9.13 11.04
N ASP A 63 -4.98 8.44 11.99
CA ASP A 63 -3.54 8.32 12.25
C ASP A 63 -2.87 7.15 11.51
N PHE A 64 -3.53 6.57 10.51
CA PHE A 64 -3.11 5.33 9.84
C PHE A 64 -1.65 5.37 9.34
N LEU A 65 -1.18 6.52 8.85
CA LEU A 65 0.19 6.69 8.36
C LEU A 65 1.18 6.68 9.53
N GLU A 66 0.94 7.50 10.56
CA GLU A 66 1.81 7.57 11.73
C GLU A 66 1.93 6.21 12.40
N ARG A 67 0.80 5.51 12.55
CA ARG A 67 0.74 4.17 13.09
C ARG A 67 1.54 3.16 12.27
N MET A 68 1.41 3.16 10.95
CA MET A 68 2.20 2.27 10.08
C MET A 68 3.71 2.51 10.24
N LEU A 69 4.13 3.77 10.31
CA LEU A 69 5.54 4.15 10.43
C LEU A 69 6.15 3.79 11.80
N GLN A 70 5.31 3.70 12.84
CA GLN A 70 5.69 3.24 14.17
C GLN A 70 5.72 1.71 14.26
N GLU A 71 4.65 1.03 13.83
CA GLU A 71 4.50 -0.43 13.97
C GLU A 71 5.41 -1.21 13.00
N ARG A 72 5.67 -0.66 11.81
CA ARG A 72 6.52 -1.25 10.74
C ARG A 72 6.35 -2.77 10.60
N PRO A 73 5.12 -3.28 10.33
CA PRO A 73 4.85 -4.71 10.42
C PRO A 73 5.42 -5.54 9.24
N GLY A 74 6.19 -4.94 8.36
CA GLY A 74 6.79 -5.57 7.19
C GLY A 74 7.94 -4.73 6.63
N ASN A 75 8.52 -5.19 5.52
CA ASN A 75 9.67 -4.56 4.88
C ASN A 75 9.33 -3.83 3.55
N ALA A 76 8.08 -3.95 3.08
CA ALA A 76 7.63 -3.31 1.86
C ALA A 76 6.23 -2.71 2.00
N VAL A 77 5.98 -1.58 1.31
CA VAL A 77 4.70 -0.90 1.26
C VAL A 77 4.19 -0.81 -0.19
N VAL A 78 2.89 -1.06 -0.37
CA VAL A 78 2.18 -0.83 -1.63
C VAL A 78 1.34 0.43 -1.50
N ILE A 79 1.55 1.40 -2.39
CA ILE A 79 0.86 2.70 -2.41
C ILE A 79 0.22 2.89 -3.78
N SER A 80 -1.11 2.80 -3.84
CA SER A 80 -1.87 2.95 -5.08
C SER A 80 -3.25 3.52 -4.76
N GLY A 81 -3.57 4.67 -5.34
CA GLY A 81 -4.78 5.40 -4.99
C GLY A 81 -4.61 6.90 -5.13
N ARG A 82 -5.01 7.62 -4.09
CA ARG A 82 -5.01 9.09 -4.06
C ARG A 82 -3.61 9.63 -4.34
N ASN A 83 -3.50 10.45 -5.38
CA ASN A 83 -2.22 11.02 -5.81
C ASN A 83 -1.80 12.22 -4.94
N ARG A 84 -2.76 12.96 -4.38
CA ARG A 84 -2.47 14.07 -3.46
C ARG A 84 -1.81 13.53 -2.19
N GLY A 85 -0.65 14.11 -1.84
CA GLY A 85 0.17 13.67 -0.71
C GLY A 85 0.85 12.30 -0.93
N LYS A 86 0.78 11.70 -2.14
CA LYS A 86 1.39 10.40 -2.39
C LYS A 86 2.91 10.46 -2.24
N ILE A 87 3.56 11.49 -2.78
CA ILE A 87 5.02 11.62 -2.68
C ILE A 87 5.49 11.73 -1.22
N ASP A 88 4.74 12.42 -0.36
CA ASP A 88 5.05 12.54 1.07
C ASP A 88 4.94 11.17 1.76
N ARG A 89 3.89 10.39 1.45
CA ARG A 89 3.75 9.01 1.96
C ARG A 89 4.88 8.10 1.50
N VAL A 90 5.30 8.22 0.23
CA VAL A 90 6.45 7.47 -0.31
C VAL A 90 7.70 7.83 0.47
N ARG A 91 8.00 9.12 0.61
CA ARG A 91 9.18 9.60 1.33
C ARG A 91 9.20 9.12 2.78
N SER A 92 8.11 9.31 3.54
CA SER A 92 8.04 8.85 4.92
C SER A 92 8.22 7.33 5.06
N SER A 93 7.72 6.56 4.09
CA SER A 93 7.91 5.09 4.08
C SER A 93 9.36 4.70 3.85
N LEU A 94 10.05 5.37 2.90
CA LEU A 94 11.47 5.15 2.62
C LEU A 94 12.33 5.57 3.82
N ASP A 95 12.04 6.72 4.43
CA ASP A 95 12.73 7.22 5.63
C ASP A 95 12.54 6.27 6.83
N ALA A 96 11.42 5.54 6.88
CA ALA A 96 11.18 4.47 7.86
C ALA A 96 11.86 3.12 7.52
N GLY A 97 12.60 3.05 6.41
CA GLY A 97 13.34 1.86 5.97
C GLY A 97 12.49 0.83 5.20
N LEU A 98 11.30 1.20 4.73
CA LEU A 98 10.45 0.32 3.91
C LEU A 98 10.82 0.44 2.43
N HIS A 99 10.80 -0.68 1.70
CA HIS A 99 10.78 -0.66 0.23
C HIS A 99 9.39 -0.22 -0.27
N ALA A 100 9.30 0.54 -1.36
CA ALA A 100 8.03 1.08 -1.84
C ALA A 100 7.68 0.62 -3.26
N LEU A 101 6.52 -0.01 -3.43
CA LEU A 101 5.86 -0.27 -4.71
C LEU A 101 4.73 0.74 -4.90
N VAL A 102 4.88 1.65 -5.85
CA VAL A 102 4.03 2.84 -5.94
C VAL A 102 3.42 2.97 -7.33
N ASP A 103 2.10 3.08 -7.43
CA ASP A 103 1.43 3.33 -8.71
C ASP A 103 1.58 4.80 -9.14
N LYS A 104 1.70 5.03 -10.44
CA LYS A 104 1.79 6.37 -11.04
C LYS A 104 0.48 7.16 -10.88
N PRO A 105 0.52 8.49 -11.06
CA PRO A 105 1.69 9.37 -10.94
C PRO A 105 2.09 9.56 -9.47
N TRP A 106 3.35 9.92 -9.25
CA TRP A 106 3.89 10.20 -7.91
C TRP A 106 4.04 11.70 -7.65
N ILE A 107 4.34 12.45 -8.71
CA ILE A 107 4.53 13.90 -8.71
C ILE A 107 3.33 14.46 -9.46
N LEU A 108 2.60 15.40 -8.83
CA LEU A 108 1.47 16.06 -9.45
C LEU A 108 1.81 17.48 -9.90
N GLU A 109 2.66 18.15 -9.13
CA GLU A 109 3.03 19.54 -9.32
C GLU A 109 4.57 19.70 -9.27
N GLU A 110 5.08 20.82 -9.76
CA GLU A 110 6.54 21.06 -9.82
C GLU A 110 7.18 21.04 -8.42
N ASP A 111 6.49 21.57 -7.41
CA ASP A 111 6.96 21.58 -6.02
C ASP A 111 7.21 20.17 -5.45
N ASP A 112 6.49 19.15 -5.95
CA ASP A 112 6.70 17.76 -5.55
C ASP A 112 8.05 17.20 -6.05
N LEU A 113 8.69 17.81 -7.06
CA LEU A 113 10.01 17.38 -7.55
C LEU A 113 11.08 17.49 -6.48
N SER A 114 10.97 18.47 -5.59
CA SER A 114 11.89 18.66 -4.47
C SER A 114 11.86 17.50 -3.47
N LYS A 115 10.74 16.78 -3.41
CA LYS A 115 10.46 15.68 -2.49
C LYS A 115 10.87 14.31 -3.02
N ARG A 116 11.27 14.21 -4.29
CA ARG A 116 11.73 12.95 -4.89
C ARG A 116 12.97 12.44 -4.17
N TRP A 117 13.12 11.12 -4.08
CA TRP A 117 14.36 10.53 -3.62
C TRP A 117 15.51 10.91 -4.55
N ARG A 118 16.68 11.15 -3.98
CA ARG A 118 17.93 11.31 -4.72
C ARG A 118 18.75 10.06 -4.51
N SER A 119 19.20 9.44 -5.60
CA SER A 119 20.22 8.39 -5.53
C SER A 119 21.49 8.99 -4.94
N THR A 120 21.86 8.61 -3.73
CA THR A 120 23.26 8.70 -3.31
C THR A 120 23.99 7.58 -4.05
N ALA A 121 24.74 7.97 -5.08
CA ALA A 121 25.71 7.09 -5.73
C ALA A 121 26.81 6.67 -4.75
#